data_AF-A0A270PK03-F1
#
_entry.id   AF-A0A270PK03-F1
#
_cell.length_a   1.000
_cell.length_b   1.000
_cell.length_c   1.000
_cell.angle_alpha   90.00
_cell.angle_beta   90.00
_cell.angle_gamma   90.00
#
_symmetry.space_group_name_H-M   'P 1'
#
loop_
_entity.id
_entity.type
_entity.pdbx_description
1 polymer ?
#
loop_
_entity_poly.entity_id
_entity_poly.type
_entity_poly.pdbx_seq_one_letter_code
_entity_poly.pdbx_strand_id
1 'polypeptide(L)'
;MNFYAFNALIAADAVLILFDCDTLARHALNQVRTQVADLKTDQNESLVDEGIVINHYSSATGFHQKLVEELIAEGLPVLRLFAHRQQSTHTGL
;
A
#
# COMPACT_ATOMS: atom_id res chain seq x y z
N MET A 1 -4.75 11.30 -7.36
CA MET A 1 -5.71 10.82 -6.35
C MET A 1 -7.09 11.38 -6.70
N ASN A 2 -8.18 10.62 -6.51
CA ASN A 2 -9.53 11.10 -6.83
C ASN A 2 -10.16 11.85 -5.64
N PHE A 3 -11.30 12.50 -5.89
CA PHE A 3 -12.00 13.31 -4.87
C PHE A 3 -12.44 12.49 -3.64
N TYR A 4 -12.91 11.26 -3.82
CA TYR A 4 -13.35 10.42 -2.69
C TYR A 4 -12.19 10.03 -1.78
N ALA A 5 -11.07 9.59 -2.34
CA ALA A 5 -9.87 9.25 -1.58
C ALA A 5 -9.28 10.48 -0.89
N PHE A 6 -9.30 11.64 -1.56
CA PHE A 6 -8.86 12.90 -0.97
C PHE A 6 -9.70 13.28 0.26
N ASN A 7 -11.03 13.28 0.17
CA ASN A 7 -11.89 13.58 1.32
C ASN A 7 -11.78 12.54 2.44
N ALA A 8 -11.62 11.26 2.08
CA ALA A 8 -11.41 10.21 3.08
C ALA A 8 -10.14 10.46 3.89
N LEU A 9 -9.04 10.88 3.25
CA LEU A 9 -7.77 11.19 3.92
C LEU A 9 -7.82 12.46 4.77
N ILE A 10 -8.63 13.45 4.39
CA ILE A 10 -8.87 14.63 5.24
C ILE A 10 -9.53 14.24 6.56
N ALA A 11 -10.47 13.29 6.53
CA ALA A 11 -11.23 12.88 7.71
C ALA A 11 -10.59 11.71 8.49
N ALA A 12 -9.52 11.11 7.97
CA ALA A 12 -8.90 9.93 8.55
C ALA A 12 -7.87 10.30 9.63
N ASP A 13 -7.79 9.46 10.66
CA ASP A 13 -6.70 9.50 11.65
C ASP A 13 -5.40 8.91 11.07
N ALA A 14 -5.53 7.89 10.21
CA ALA A 14 -4.42 7.12 9.68
C ALA A 14 -4.68 6.61 8.26
N VAL A 15 -3.60 6.34 7.53
CA VAL A 15 -3.62 5.71 6.21
C VAL A 15 -2.65 4.53 6.14
N LEU A 16 -3.12 3.45 5.52
CA LEU A 16 -2.33 2.31 5.08
C LEU A 16 -2.38 2.24 3.56
N ILE A 17 -1.20 2.08 2.93
CA ILE A 17 -1.09 2.00 1.48
C ILE A 17 -0.91 0.54 1.07
N LEU A 18 -1.82 0.02 0.26
CA LEU A 18 -1.70 -1.32 -0.32
C LEU A 18 -0.70 -1.29 -1.48
N PHE A 19 0.25 -2.23 -1.48
CA PHE A 19 1.21 -2.41 -2.56
C PHE A 19 1.06 -3.80 -3.20
N ASP A 20 0.66 -3.83 -4.47
CA ASP A 20 0.33 -5.05 -5.24
C ASP A 20 1.55 -5.73 -5.88
N CYS A 21 2.72 -5.68 -5.25
CA CYS A 21 3.92 -6.45 -5.60
C CYS A 21 4.29 -6.57 -7.10
N ASP A 22 4.01 -5.54 -7.90
CA ASP A 22 4.37 -5.47 -9.32
C ASP A 22 5.08 -4.14 -9.67
N THR A 23 5.71 -4.09 -10.86
CA THR A 23 6.49 -2.92 -11.30
C THR A 23 5.63 -1.66 -11.48
N LEU A 24 4.42 -1.80 -12.03
CA LEU A 24 3.51 -0.66 -12.20
C LEU A 24 3.05 -0.14 -10.84
N ALA A 25 2.70 -1.04 -9.93
CA ALA A 25 2.38 -0.69 -8.54
C ALA A 25 3.55 0.02 -7.84
N ARG A 26 4.81 -0.32 -8.15
CA ARG A 26 5.98 0.31 -7.53
C ARG A 26 6.09 1.79 -7.92
N HIS A 27 5.85 2.11 -9.18
CA HIS A 27 5.82 3.50 -9.62
C HIS A 27 4.64 4.27 -9.01
N ALA A 28 3.46 3.65 -8.95
CA ALA A 28 2.27 4.25 -8.37
C ALA A 28 2.41 4.48 -6.85
N LEU A 29 3.09 3.58 -6.12
CA LEU A 29 3.33 3.69 -4.69
C LEU A 29 4.03 5.01 -4.34
N ASN A 30 5.10 5.34 -5.06
CA ASN A 30 5.82 6.60 -4.83
C ASN A 30 4.91 7.82 -5.07
N GLN A 31 4.11 7.80 -6.14
CA GLN A 31 3.17 8.88 -6.42
C GLN A 31 2.11 9.03 -5.33
N VAL A 32 1.55 7.92 -4.83
CA VAL A 32 0.56 7.94 -3.74
C VAL A 32 1.19 8.48 -2.46
N ARG A 33 2.41 8.05 -2.12
CA ARG A 33 3.10 8.54 -0.92
C ARG A 33 3.38 10.04 -0.96
N THR A 34 3.81 10.57 -2.11
CA THR A 34 3.97 12.03 -2.28
C THR A 34 2.64 12.74 -2.08
N GLN A 35 1.56 12.26 -2.70
CA GLN A 35 0.23 12.86 -2.54
C GLN A 35 -0.30 12.80 -1.09
N VAL A 36 0.00 11.72 -0.36
CA VAL A 36 -0.34 11.60 1.07
C VAL A 36 0.47 12.59 1.91
N ALA A 37 1.77 12.73 1.64
CA ALA A 37 2.65 13.67 2.34
C ALA A 37 2.22 15.14 2.12
N ASP A 38 1.89 15.49 0.88
CA ASP A 38 1.40 16.83 0.53
C ASP A 38 0.04 17.09 1.22
N LEU A 39 -0.89 16.14 1.15
CA LEU A 39 -2.20 16.25 1.81
C LEU A 39 -2.07 16.39 3.33
N LYS A 40 -1.20 15.60 3.96
CA LYS A 40 -0.92 15.69 5.39
C LYS A 40 -0.43 17.09 5.74
N THR A 41 0.49 17.64 4.96
CA THR A 41 1.06 18.97 5.22
C THR A 41 0.02 20.08 5.04
N ASP A 42 -0.83 19.98 4.01
CA ASP A 42 -1.71 21.08 3.62
C ASP A 42 -3.11 21.03 4.24
N GLN A 43 -3.61 19.84 4.60
CA GLN A 43 -5.03 19.64 4.93
C GLN A 43 -5.27 18.86 6.22
N ASN A 44 -4.41 17.92 6.60
CA ASN A 44 -4.59 17.08 7.78
C ASN A 44 -3.25 16.74 8.44
N GLU A 45 -2.70 17.69 9.22
CA GLU A 45 -1.39 17.56 9.88
C GLU A 45 -1.34 16.36 10.84
N SER A 46 -2.49 15.98 11.41
CA SER A 46 -2.63 14.85 12.31
C SER A 46 -2.62 13.48 11.63
N LEU A 47 -2.74 13.40 10.30
CA LEU A 47 -2.80 12.13 9.57
C LEU A 47 -1.54 11.29 9.81
N VAL A 48 -1.72 10.04 10.25
CA VAL A 48 -0.61 9.10 10.45
C VAL A 48 -0.40 8.26 9.19
N ASP A 49 0.81 8.29 8.62
CA ASP A 49 1.25 7.29 7.64
C ASP A 49 1.67 6.04 8.41
N GLU A 50 0.75 5.09 8.56
CA GLU A 50 1.02 3.81 9.24
C GLU A 50 1.89 2.88 8.40
N GLY A 51 2.01 3.17 7.10
CA GLY A 51 2.94 2.52 6.20
C GLY A 51 2.27 1.66 5.13
N ILE A 52 3.04 0.68 4.66
CA ILE A 52 2.75 -0.06 3.43
C ILE A 52 2.41 -1.50 3.79
N VAL A 53 1.23 -1.94 3.37
CA VAL A 53 0.79 -3.33 3.50
C VAL A 53 1.01 -4.04 2.18
N ILE A 54 1.69 -5.17 2.22
CA ILE A 54 1.93 -5.97 1.03
C ILE A 54 0.65 -6.72 0.65
N ASN A 55 0.21 -6.55 -0.59
CA ASN A 55 -0.93 -7.24 -1.16
C ASN A 55 -0.49 -8.08 -2.36
N HIS A 56 -1.31 -9.06 -2.76
CA HIS A 56 -1.06 -9.93 -3.92
C HIS A 56 0.32 -10.60 -3.99
N TYR A 57 0.95 -10.85 -2.83
CA TYR A 57 2.22 -11.56 -2.74
C TYR A 57 2.06 -13.05 -3.10
N SER A 58 3.10 -13.60 -3.72
CA SER A 58 3.23 -15.02 -4.04
C SER A 58 4.70 -15.39 -3.99
N SER A 59 5.01 -16.48 -3.27
CA SER A 59 6.36 -17.04 -3.16
C SER A 59 6.75 -17.89 -4.37
N ALA A 60 5.90 -18.00 -5.39
CA ALA A 60 6.16 -18.80 -6.58
C ALA A 60 7.31 -18.25 -7.43
N THR A 61 7.57 -16.95 -7.35
CA THR A 61 8.68 -16.29 -8.05
C THR A 61 9.48 -15.41 -7.08
N GLY A 62 10.80 -15.34 -7.25
CA GLY A 62 11.66 -14.46 -6.44
C GLY A 62 11.44 -12.96 -6.70
N PHE A 63 10.62 -12.61 -7.69
CA PHE A 63 10.36 -11.23 -8.09
C PHE A 63 9.61 -10.44 -7.01
N HIS A 64 8.55 -11.01 -6.43
CA HIS A 64 7.80 -10.33 -5.37
C HIS A 64 8.67 -10.10 -4.12
N GLN A 65 9.50 -11.08 -3.77
CA GLN A 65 10.46 -10.95 -2.67
C GLN A 65 11.44 -9.80 -2.94
N LYS A 66 12.04 -9.74 -4.13
CA LYS A 66 12.95 -8.67 -4.51
C LYS A 66 12.29 -7.28 -4.40
N LEU A 67 11.06 -7.12 -4.87
CA LEU A 67 10.35 -5.84 -4.74
C LEU A 67 10.12 -5.43 -3.29
N VAL A 68 9.76 -6.37 -2.41
CA VAL A 68 9.59 -6.10 -0.97
C VAL A 68 10.91 -5.72 -0.32
N GLU A 69 11.99 -6.43 -0.65
CA GLU A 69 13.34 -6.14 -0.15
C GLU A 69 13.83 -4.76 -0.59
N GLU A 70 13.53 -4.33 -1.81
CA GLU A 70 13.84 -2.98 -2.29
C GLU A 70 13.10 -1.91 -1.46
N LEU A 71 11.82 -2.09 -1.14
CA LEU A 71 11.08 -1.15 -0.27
C LEU A 71 11.69 -1.07 1.14
N ILE A 72 12.11 -2.21 1.69
CA ILE A 72 12.76 -2.27 3.00
C ILE A 72 14.14 -1.60 2.96
N ALA A 73 14.92 -1.83 1.89
CA ALA A 73 16.23 -1.23 1.70
C ALA A 73 16.16 0.31 1.54
N GLU A 74 15.06 0.83 0.97
CA GLU A 74 14.75 2.26 0.91
C GLU A 74 14.31 2.85 2.26
N GLY A 75 14.17 2.03 3.30
CA GLY A 75 13.73 2.47 4.63
C GLY A 75 12.24 2.77 4.71
N LEU A 76 11.43 2.26 3.77
CA LEU A 76 9.99 2.48 3.80
C LEU A 76 9.34 1.61 4.89
N PRO A 77 8.29 2.11 5.56
CA PRO A 77 7.61 1.41 6.64
C PRO A 77 6.74 0.27 6.10
N VAL A 78 7.36 -0.86 5.76
CA VAL A 78 6.64 -2.05 5.27
C VAL A 78 6.14 -2.87 6.46
N LEU A 79 4.82 -3.07 6.52
CA LEU A 79 4.17 -3.91 7.51
C LEU A 79 4.16 -5.37 7.05
N ARG A 80 4.46 -6.29 7.97
CA ARG A 80 4.47 -7.75 7.75
C ARG A 80 3.06 -8.35 7.65
N LEU A 81 2.12 -7.63 7.05
CA LEU A 81 0.78 -8.11 6.79
C LEU A 81 0.66 -8.39 5.29
N PHE A 82 0.42 -9.66 4.94
CA PHE A 82 0.09 -10.06 3.57
C PHE A 82 -1.42 -10.23 3.48
N ALA A 83 -2.11 -9.32 2.81
CA ALA A 83 -3.55 -9.45 2.59
C ALA A 83 -3.81 -10.53 1.53
N HIS A 84 -4.03 -11.78 1.95
CA HIS A 84 -4.45 -12.83 1.03
C HIS A 84 -5.98 -12.92 1.00
N ARG A 85 -6.60 -12.49 -0.11
CA ARG A 85 -8.01 -12.82 -0.36
C ARG A 85 -8.11 -14.30 -0.74
N GLN A 86 -8.51 -15.14 0.21
CA GLN A 86 -9.07 -16.45 -0.08
C GLN A 86 -10.36 -16.23 -0.87
N GLN A 87 -10.34 -16.45 -2.18
CA GLN A 87 -11.58 -16.72 -2.90
C GLN A 87 -12.04 -18.10 -2.44
N SER A 88 -13.18 -18.17 -1.75
CA SER A 88 -13.84 -19.42 -1.40
C SER A 88 -13.95 -20.27 -2.66
N THR A 89 -13.20 -21.36 -2.74
CA THR A 89 -13.42 -22.41 -3.72
C THR A 89 -14.81 -22.98 -3.47
N HIS A 90 -15.79 -22.52 -4.23
CA HIS A 90 -17.06 -23.21 -4.31
C HIS A 90 -16.84 -24.46 -5.16
N THR A 91 -16.27 -25.50 -4.54
CA THR A 91 -16.38 -26.88 -5.03
C THR A 91 -17.84 -27.28 -4.83
N GLY A 92 -18.69 -26.91 -5.78
CA GLY A 92 -20.03 -27.45 -5.93
C GLY A 92 -19.96 -28.70 -6.79
N LEU A 93 -20.46 -29.79 -6.22
CA LEU A 93 -20.72 -31.10 -6.84
C LEU A 93 -21.51 -31.01 -8.14
#